data_AF-E9FY94-F1
#
_entry.id   AF-E9FY94-F1
#
_cell.length_a   1.000
_cell.length_b   1.000
_cell.length_c   1.000
_cell.angle_alpha   90.00
_cell.angle_beta   90.00
_cell.angle_gamma   90.00
#
_symmetry.space_group_name_H-M   'P 1'
#
loop_
_entity.id
_entity.type
_entity.pdbx_description
1 polymer ?
#
loop_
_entity_poly.entity_id
_entity_poly.type
_entity_poly.pdbx_seq_one_letter_code
_entity_poly.pdbx_strand_id
1 'polypeptide(L)'
;MRSTTTGTVRHVEPPNGKLNVVFSGDPTQGSANYWILGTDYTSYSVVWSCMHFGIEPINTRIAWVLTREQHPTNATIDAALDVLKKNGIDQSKLRLTNQHNC
;
A
#
# COMPACT_ATOMS: atom_id res chain seq x y z
N MET A 1 8.31 11.31 18.81
CA MET A 1 8.28 12.47 17.90
C MET A 1 7.18 12.21 16.88
N ARG A 2 6.09 12.98 16.89
CA ARG A 2 4.97 12.80 15.94
C ARG A 2 5.35 13.52 14.65
N SER A 3 5.69 12.76 13.61
CA SER A 3 5.92 13.30 12.27
C SER A 3 4.65 13.13 11.45
N THR A 4 4.24 14.19 10.76
CA THR A 4 3.09 14.18 9.86
C THR A 4 3.59 14.55 8.48
N THR A 5 3.23 13.75 7.48
CA THR A 5 3.46 14.04 6.07
C THR A 5 2.12 14.16 5.38
N THR A 6 1.97 15.18 4.54
CA THR A 6 0.79 15.37 3.69
C THR A 6 1.10 14.86 2.29
N GLY A 7 0.11 14.41 1.54
CA GLY A 7 0.31 14.03 0.14
C GLY A 7 -0.92 14.28 -0.73
N THR A 8 -0.73 14.25 -2.04
CA THR A 8 -1.78 14.36 -3.06
C THR A 8 -1.75 13.13 -3.95
N VAL A 9 -2.93 12.71 -4.42
CA VAL A 9 -3.09 11.51 -5.26
C VAL A 9 -3.72 11.92 -6.58
N ARG A 10 -3.19 11.39 -7.69
CA ARG A 10 -3.76 11.53 -9.04
C ARG A 10 -3.95 10.15 -9.66
N HIS A 11 -5.06 9.95 -10.37
CA HIS A 11 -5.23 8.75 -11.19
C HIS A 11 -4.25 8.82 -12.37
N VAL A 12 -3.54 7.72 -12.63
CA VAL A 12 -2.69 7.61 -13.82
C VAL A 12 -3.59 7.37 -15.04
N GLU A 13 -4.48 6.38 -14.96
CA GLU A 13 -5.44 6.03 -16.03
C GLU A 13 -6.71 5.40 -15.44
N PRO A 14 -7.86 6.10 -15.44
CA PRO A 14 -9.15 5.50 -15.12
C PRO A 14 -9.53 4.43 -16.17
N PRO A 15 -10.20 3.32 -15.82
CA PRO A 15 -10.80 2.98 -14.53
C PRO A 15 -9.87 2.23 -13.55
N ASN A 16 -8.57 2.17 -13.84
CA ASN A 16 -7.66 1.28 -13.13
C ASN A 16 -7.28 1.86 -11.75
N GLY A 17 -7.11 0.97 -10.76
CA GLY A 17 -6.64 1.31 -9.40
C GLY A 17 -5.18 1.75 -9.32
N LYS A 18 -4.64 2.36 -10.38
CA LYS A 18 -3.25 2.84 -10.48
C LYS A 18 -3.20 4.33 -10.14
N LEU A 19 -2.53 4.61 -9.05
CA LEU A 19 -2.46 5.93 -8.44
C LEU A 19 -1.03 6.44 -8.46
N ASN A 20 -0.90 7.72 -8.75
CA ASN A 20 0.34 8.45 -8.58
C ASN A 20 0.24 9.30 -7.32
N VAL A 21 1.06 8.98 -6.32
CA VAL A 21 1.03 9.63 -5.00
C VAL A 21 2.25 10.53 -4.85
N VAL A 22 2.03 11.77 -4.44
CA VAL A 22 3.09 12.76 -4.21
C VAL A 22 2.99 13.24 -2.77
N PHE A 23 4.05 13.04 -1.98
CA PHE A 23 4.09 13.48 -0.59
C PHE A 23 4.74 14.88 -0.48
N SER A 24 3.98 15.84 0.05
CA SER A 24 4.39 17.21 0.30
C SER A 24 5.37 17.24 1.48
N GLY A 25 6.66 17.44 1.20
CA GLY A 25 7.70 17.56 2.24
C GLY A 25 9.06 16.99 1.84
N ASP A 26 9.13 16.18 0.78
CA ASP A 26 10.37 15.58 0.32
C ASP A 26 10.50 15.68 -1.21
N PRO A 27 11.32 16.61 -1.74
CA PRO A 27 11.53 16.77 -3.19
C PRO A 27 12.28 15.59 -3.82
N THR A 28 12.83 14.66 -3.03
CA THR A 28 13.52 13.45 -3.53
C THR A 28 12.59 12.23 -3.61
N GLN A 29 11.45 12.27 -2.91
CA GLN A 29 10.40 11.26 -3.05
C GLN A 29 9.58 11.57 -4.30
N GLY A 30 10.15 11.16 -5.43
CA GLY A 30 9.45 11.10 -6.70
C GLY A 30 8.08 10.45 -6.57
N SER A 31 7.25 10.65 -7.60
CA SER A 31 5.86 10.23 -7.58
C SER A 31 5.74 8.71 -7.39
N ALA A 32 5.12 8.27 -6.28
CA ALA A 32 5.05 6.88 -5.92
C ALA A 32 3.89 6.19 -6.65
N ASN A 33 4.20 5.06 -7.29
CA ASN A 33 3.23 4.24 -8.00
C ASN A 33 2.51 3.31 -7.02
N TYR A 34 1.28 3.68 -6.64
CA TYR A 34 0.45 2.89 -5.73
C TYR A 34 -0.61 2.17 -6.55
N TRP A 35 -0.59 0.84 -6.55
CA TRP A 35 -1.54 0.00 -7.25
C TRP A 35 -2.46 -0.66 -6.24
N ILE A 36 -3.76 -0.41 -6.36
CA ILE A 36 -4.77 -1.09 -5.56
C ILE A 36 -5.02 -2.45 -6.21
N LEU A 37 -4.52 -3.51 -5.59
CA LEU A 37 -4.66 -4.89 -6.09
C LEU A 37 -6.03 -5.49 -5.76
N GLY A 38 -6.65 -5.00 -4.70
CA GLY A 38 -7.98 -5.42 -4.26
C GLY A 38 -8.46 -4.56 -3.11
N THR A 39 -9.75 -4.26 -3.10
CA THR A 39 -10.41 -3.51 -2.02
C THR A 39 -11.90 -3.78 -2.09
N ASP A 40 -12.56 -3.77 -0.94
CA ASP A 40 -14.01 -3.76 -0.83
C ASP A 40 -14.56 -2.35 -0.53
N TYR A 41 -13.68 -1.33 -0.51
CA TYR A 41 -13.95 0.08 -0.18
C TYR A 41 -14.46 0.36 1.24
N THR A 42 -14.89 -0.66 1.97
CA THR A 42 -15.60 -0.55 3.25
C THR A 42 -14.83 -1.14 4.43
N SER A 43 -13.93 -2.10 4.20
CA SER A 43 -13.19 -2.75 5.28
C SER A 43 -11.69 -2.88 5.03
N TYR A 44 -11.25 -3.17 3.79
CA TYR A 44 -9.84 -3.36 3.47
C TYR A 44 -9.41 -2.79 2.12
N SER A 45 -8.11 -2.57 1.99
CA SER A 45 -7.42 -2.27 0.74
C SER A 45 -6.04 -2.93 0.74
N VAL A 46 -5.68 -3.57 -0.38
CA VAL A 46 -4.35 -4.12 -0.63
C VAL A 46 -3.65 -3.23 -1.64
N VAL A 47 -2.56 -2.60 -1.19
CA VAL A 47 -1.78 -1.65 -1.99
C VAL A 47 -0.41 -2.26 -2.29
N TRP A 48 0.04 -2.10 -3.52
CA TRP A 48 1.35 -2.52 -3.98
C TRP A 48 2.10 -1.35 -4.62
N SER A 49 3.39 -1.27 -4.36
CA SER A 49 4.29 -0.34 -5.03
C SER A 49 5.58 -1.04 -5.44
N CYS A 50 6.10 -0.67 -6.62
CA CYS A 50 7.34 -1.20 -7.16
C CYS A 50 8.16 -0.05 -7.73
N MET A 51 9.24 0.33 -7.06
CA MET A 51 10.10 1.45 -7.42
C MET A 51 11.44 0.95 -7.97
N HIS A 52 11.94 1.63 -9.01
CA HIS A 52 13.27 1.39 -9.57
C HIS A 52 14.19 2.55 -9.18
N PHE A 53 15.40 2.25 -8.72
CA PHE A 53 16.38 3.25 -8.28
C PHE A 53 17.45 3.55 -9.35
N GLY A 54 17.11 3.40 -10.64
CA GLY A 54 18.02 3.69 -11.75
C GLY A 54 19.19 2.70 -11.93
N ILE A 55 19.30 1.70 -11.05
CA ILE A 55 20.28 0.61 -11.13
C ILE A 55 19.52 -0.66 -11.50
N GLU A 56 19.43 -0.98 -12.78
CA GLU A 56 18.87 -2.26 -13.23
C GLU A 56 19.80 -3.41 -12.80
N PRO A 57 19.28 -4.55 -12.29
CA PRO A 57 17.87 -4.98 -12.23
C PRO A 57 17.21 -4.76 -10.85
N ILE A 58 17.72 -3.85 -10.02
CA ILE A 58 17.28 -3.69 -8.63
C ILE A 58 15.97 -2.89 -8.56
N ASN A 59 14.92 -3.53 -8.03
CA ASN A 59 13.68 -2.86 -7.65
C ASN A 59 13.38 -3.06 -6.16
N THR A 60 12.72 -2.07 -5.58
CA THR A 60 12.13 -2.17 -4.25
C THR A 60 10.65 -2.35 -4.39
N ARG A 61 10.14 -3.35 -3.68
CA ARG A 61 8.74 -3.75 -3.70
C ARG A 61 8.16 -3.63 -2.31
N ILE A 62 7.02 -2.97 -2.20
CA ILE A 62 6.34 -2.77 -0.91
C ILE A 62 4.86 -3.12 -1.08
N ALA A 63 4.34 -3.88 -0.13
CA ALA A 63 2.93 -4.20 -0.03
C ALA A 63 2.37 -3.66 1.29
N TRP A 64 1.16 -3.14 1.25
CA TRP A 64 0.39 -2.76 2.43
C TRP A 64 -0.97 -3.44 2.42
N VAL A 65 -1.34 -3.99 3.57
CA VAL A 65 -2.73 -4.31 3.89
C VAL A 65 -3.23 -3.22 4.81
N LEU A 66 -4.22 -2.46 4.34
CA LEU A 66 -4.83 -1.37 5.07
C LEU A 66 -6.24 -1.76 5.47
N THR A 67 -6.61 -1.52 6.72
CA THR A 67 -7.95 -1.78 7.23
C THR A 67 -8.61 -0.50 7.72
N ARG A 68 -9.94 -0.44 7.61
CA ARG A 68 -10.75 0.67 8.14
C ARG A 68 -10.77 0.67 9.67
N GLU A 69 -10.86 -0.53 10.25
CA GLU A 69 -10.85 -0.73 11.69
C GLU A 69 -9.44 -0.94 12.20
N GLN A 70 -9.20 -0.45 13.41
CA GLN A 70 -7.94 -0.62 14.16
C GLN A 70 -7.68 -2.10 14.50
N HIS A 71 -8.74 -2.84 14.77
CA HIS A 71 -8.75 -4.27 15.06
C HIS A 71 -9.77 -4.96 14.14
N PRO A 72 -9.41 -5.24 12.89
CA PRO A 72 -10.30 -5.82 11.90
C PRO A 72 -10.64 -7.28 12.24
N THR A 73 -11.75 -7.78 11.67
CA THR A 73 -12.12 -9.19 11.80
C THR A 73 -11.14 -10.11 11.06
N ASN A 74 -11.05 -11.38 11.48
CA ASN A 74 -10.25 -12.38 10.77
C ASN A 74 -10.66 -12.52 9.30
N ALA A 75 -11.96 -12.47 9.00
CA ALA A 75 -12.46 -12.54 7.63
C ALA A 75 -11.96 -11.39 6.74
N THR A 76 -11.87 -10.17 7.29
CA THR A 76 -11.30 -9.00 6.60
C THR A 76 -9.82 -9.20 6.30
N ILE A 77 -9.07 -9.73 7.27
CA ILE A 77 -7.64 -10.03 7.09
C ILE A 77 -7.44 -11.14 6.05
N ASP A 78 -8.19 -12.24 6.16
CA ASP A 78 -8.10 -13.38 5.23
C ASP A 78 -8.41 -12.95 3.79
N ALA A 79 -9.44 -12.11 3.59
CA ALA A 79 -9.78 -11.56 2.28
C ALA A 79 -8.64 -10.73 1.68
N ALA A 80 -7.98 -9.88 2.49
CA ALA A 80 -6.83 -9.09 2.05
C ALA A 80 -5.60 -9.96 1.75
N LEU A 81 -5.31 -10.96 2.59
CA LEU A 81 -4.21 -11.90 2.37
C LEU A 81 -4.43 -12.75 1.11
N ASP A 82 -5.67 -13.14 0.82
CA ASP A 82 -6.02 -13.84 -0.41
C ASP A 82 -5.72 -13.00 -1.67
N VAL A 83 -5.91 -11.68 -1.61
CA VAL A 83 -5.51 -10.79 -2.73
C VAL A 83 -4.00 -10.83 -2.93
N LEU A 84 -3.20 -10.78 -1.86
CA LEU A 84 -1.74 -10.90 -1.97
C LEU A 84 -1.32 -12.25 -2.57
N LYS A 85 -1.94 -13.35 -2.11
CA LYS A 85 -1.70 -14.70 -2.61
C LYS A 85 -1.99 -14.82 -4.10
N LYS A 86 -3.16 -14.32 -4.55
CA LYS A 86 -3.57 -14.33 -5.96
C LYS A 86 -2.62 -13.54 -6.86
N ASN A 87 -1.94 -12.53 -6.32
CA ASN A 87 -0.95 -11.72 -7.03
C ASN A 87 0.51 -12.22 -6.85
N GLY A 88 0.72 -13.38 -6.23
CA GLY A 88 2.05 -13.96 -6.04
C GLY A 88 2.95 -13.17 -5.08
N ILE A 89 2.37 -12.37 -4.18
CA ILE A 89 3.12 -11.59 -3.20
C ILE A 89 3.33 -12.45 -1.94
N ASP A 90 4.60 -12.61 -1.58
CA ASP A 90 5.01 -13.37 -0.39
C ASP A 90 4.57 -12.67 0.90
N GLN A 91 3.61 -13.30 1.57
CA GLN A 91 3.01 -12.79 2.82
C GLN A 91 3.96 -12.93 4.02
N SER A 92 4.98 -13.79 3.95
CA SER A 92 5.92 -13.98 5.07
C SER A 92 6.76 -12.73 5.37
N LYS A 93 6.81 -11.79 4.41
CA LYS A 93 7.51 -10.51 4.53
C LYS A 93 6.67 -9.41 5.18
N LEU A 94 5.37 -9.67 5.41
CA LEU A 94 4.51 -8.72 6.08
C LEU A 94 4.90 -8.58 7.55
N ARG A 95 4.84 -7.35 8.04
CA ARG A 95 5.01 -7.04 9.46
C ARG A 95 3.71 -6.46 9.98
N LEU A 96 3.20 -7.05 11.07
CA LEU A 96 2.01 -6.53 11.73
C LEU A 96 2.35 -5.18 12.39
N THR A 97 1.56 -4.16 12.07
CA THR A 97 1.64 -2.86 12.75
C THR A 97 0.89 -2.96 14.08
N ASN A 98 1.58 -2.65 15.18
CA ASN A 98 0.92 -2.56 16.49
C ASN A 98 0.05 -1.29 16.52
N GLN A 99 -1.25 -1.49 16.65
CA GLN A 99 -2.24 -0.42 16.74
C GLN A 99 -2.82 -0.28 18.16
N HIS A 100 -2.20 -0.82 19.20
CA HIS A 100 -2.66 -0.62 20.59
C HIS A 100 -2.05 0.66 21.18
N ASN A 101 -2.81 1.35 22.03
CA ASN A 101 -2.38 2.57 22.76
C ASN A 101 -1.86 3.70 21.84
N CYS A 102 -2.62 4.02 20.78
CA CYS A 102 -2.32 5.06 19.80
C CYS A 102 -2.79 6.47 20.21
#